data_AF-A0A2U9IN51-F1
#
_entry.id   AF-A0A2U9IN51-F1
#
_cell.length_a   1.000
_cell.length_b   1.000
_cell.length_c   1.000
_cell.angle_alpha   90.00
_cell.angle_beta   90.00
_cell.angle_gamma   90.00
#
_symmetry.space_group_name_H-M   'P 1'
#
loop_
_entity.id
_entity.type
_entity.pdbx_description
1 polymer ?
#
loop_
_entity_poly.entity_id
_entity_poly.type
_entity_poly.pdbx_seq_one_letter_code
_entity_poly.pdbx_strand_id
1 'polypeptide(L)'
;MELRIEKPEDLFLPPLGEISYLCNGEVTDTKCSSSVYRDIDFISATPTDIVYSITLAGIIRSKTRGRKRDRWMYYLNKYNLSITPTEFSVIIKSGSLLTIYVDGMDIDDTYGDIVIKNFRIANNGNYEKSLNELMEINPRLITVNRKGYWYLIDAYRVDYMDQNLKKIAEKYIGYKRMECKDIKYIKESRICYT
;
A
#
# COMPACT_ATOMS: atom_id res chain seq x y z
N MET A 1 -8.37 19.59 0.64
CA MET A 1 -7.29 19.63 1.65
C MET A 1 -6.17 18.78 1.11
N GLU A 2 -4.94 19.25 1.26
CA GLU A 2 -3.78 18.57 0.67
C GLU A 2 -3.18 17.60 1.68
N LEU A 3 -3.18 16.31 1.36
CA LEU A 3 -2.36 15.35 2.10
C LEU A 3 -0.92 15.51 1.62
N ARG A 4 -0.02 15.90 2.52
CA ARG A 4 1.40 16.10 2.24
C ARG A 4 2.24 14.91 2.69
N ILE A 5 3.41 14.77 2.10
CA ILE A 5 4.42 13.78 2.47
C ILE A 5 5.06 14.22 3.78
N GLU A 6 4.93 13.43 4.85
CA GLU A 6 5.53 13.73 6.16
C GLU A 6 6.70 12.80 6.47
N LYS A 7 6.63 11.55 6.00
CA LYS A 7 7.67 10.55 6.06
C LYS A 7 7.96 9.98 4.66
N PRO A 8 9.15 9.43 4.41
CA PRO A 8 9.54 8.86 3.11
C PRO A 8 8.54 7.86 2.54
N GLU A 9 7.95 7.03 3.40
CA GLU A 9 6.97 6.00 3.04
C GLU A 9 5.70 6.62 2.41
N ASP A 10 5.36 7.86 2.78
CA ASP A 10 4.14 8.54 2.36
C ASP A 10 4.16 8.91 0.86
N LEU A 11 5.34 9.02 0.26
CA LEU A 11 5.50 9.25 -1.17
C LEU A 11 4.83 8.12 -1.99
N PHE A 12 4.92 6.88 -1.48
CA PHE A 12 4.50 5.67 -2.19
C PHE A 12 3.11 5.21 -1.77
N LEU A 13 2.38 6.00 -0.97
CA LEU A 13 1.05 5.67 -0.48
C LEU A 13 -0.01 6.69 -0.94
N PRO A 14 -1.07 6.28 -1.65
CA PRO A 14 -1.28 4.96 -2.26
C PRO A 14 -0.16 4.59 -3.26
N PRO A 15 -0.05 3.33 -3.74
CA PRO A 15 0.95 3.00 -4.76
C PRO A 15 0.84 3.91 -5.99
N LEU A 16 1.99 4.37 -6.50
CA LEU A 16 2.08 5.29 -7.65
C LEU A 16 1.64 4.61 -8.96
N GLY A 17 1.42 5.39 -10.03
CA GLY A 17 1.25 4.84 -11.37
C GLY A 17 2.53 4.16 -11.88
N GLU A 18 2.45 3.51 -13.05
CA GLU A 18 3.66 2.97 -13.73
C GLU A 18 4.67 4.09 -14.04
N ILE A 19 4.15 5.29 -14.34
CA ILE A 19 4.91 6.50 -14.52
C ILE A 19 4.22 7.61 -13.74
N SER A 20 4.95 8.22 -12.82
CA SER A 20 4.54 9.42 -12.11
C SER A 20 5.68 10.45 -12.15
N TYR A 21 5.41 11.68 -11.76
CA TYR A 21 6.39 12.76 -11.76
C TYR A 21 6.36 13.55 -10.47
N LEU A 22 7.51 14.10 -10.10
CA LEU A 22 7.73 14.90 -8.90
C LEU A 22 8.15 16.31 -9.31
N CYS A 23 7.24 17.27 -9.19
CA CYS A 23 7.53 18.66 -9.56
C CYS A 23 6.63 19.65 -8.84
N ASN A 24 7.10 20.89 -8.73
CA ASN A 24 6.34 22.02 -8.17
C ASN A 24 5.73 21.75 -6.80
N GLY A 25 6.37 20.90 -5.99
CA GLY A 25 5.85 20.51 -4.69
C GLY A 25 4.66 19.54 -4.74
N GLU A 26 4.45 18.81 -5.83
CA GLU A 26 3.40 17.78 -5.93
C GLU A 26 3.86 16.50 -6.66
N VAL A 27 3.15 15.40 -6.37
CA VAL A 27 3.22 14.14 -7.13
C VAL A 27 2.10 14.16 -8.18
N THR A 28 2.43 14.01 -9.45
CA THR A 28 1.49 14.16 -10.57
C THR A 28 1.73 13.12 -11.67
N ASP A 29 0.70 12.84 -12.46
CA ASP A 29 0.81 12.01 -13.67
C ASP A 29 1.20 12.84 -14.91
N THR A 30 1.26 14.17 -14.77
CA THR A 30 1.62 15.08 -15.86
C THR A 30 3.14 15.21 -15.97
N LYS A 31 3.67 15.00 -17.19
CA LYS A 31 5.12 15.02 -17.44
C LYS A 31 5.80 16.32 -16.98
N CYS A 32 6.83 16.17 -16.15
CA CYS A 32 7.68 17.27 -15.68
C CYS A 32 9.10 16.78 -15.32
N SER A 33 9.82 17.53 -14.47
CA SER A 33 11.28 17.47 -14.31
C SER A 33 11.85 16.16 -13.76
N SER A 34 11.24 15.58 -12.72
CA SER A 34 11.69 14.31 -12.13
C SER A 34 10.64 13.24 -12.40
N SER A 35 11.06 12.12 -12.98
CA SER A 35 10.22 10.98 -13.29
C SER A 35 10.42 9.87 -12.27
N VAL A 36 9.33 9.23 -11.90
CA VAL A 36 9.28 8.02 -11.09
C VAL A 36 8.75 6.90 -11.96
N TYR A 37 9.55 5.86 -12.16
CA TYR A 37 9.11 4.64 -12.83
C TYR A 37 8.85 3.56 -11.78
N ARG A 38 7.74 2.85 -11.94
CA ARG A 38 7.32 1.76 -11.06
C ARG A 38 7.23 0.46 -11.85
N ASP A 39 8.09 -0.50 -11.52
CA ASP A 39 7.95 -1.89 -11.93
C ASP A 39 7.12 -2.66 -10.90
N ILE A 40 5.87 -2.93 -11.25
CA ILE A 40 4.88 -3.51 -10.34
C ILE A 40 4.91 -5.05 -10.36
N ASP A 41 5.06 -5.66 -9.19
CA ASP A 41 4.68 -7.05 -8.97
C ASP A 41 3.80 -7.17 -7.73
N PHE A 42 2.68 -7.88 -7.85
CA PHE A 42 1.78 -8.09 -6.73
C PHE A 42 1.16 -9.48 -6.70
N ILE A 43 0.70 -9.84 -5.51
CA ILE A 43 -0.23 -10.95 -5.24
C ILE A 43 -1.38 -10.43 -4.39
N SER A 44 -2.57 -10.97 -4.65
CA SER A 44 -3.76 -10.68 -3.84
C SER A 44 -4.32 -11.96 -3.24
N ALA A 45 -4.79 -11.90 -2.00
CA ALA A 45 -5.35 -12.99 -1.23
C ALA A 45 -6.67 -12.56 -0.60
N THR A 46 -7.72 -13.32 -0.87
CA THR A 46 -9.01 -13.21 -0.20
C THR A 46 -8.94 -13.83 1.20
N PRO A 47 -9.91 -13.55 2.09
CA PRO A 47 -10.00 -14.24 3.37
C PRO A 47 -9.99 -15.77 3.22
N THR A 48 -10.66 -16.28 2.19
CA THR A 48 -10.71 -17.72 1.87
C THR A 48 -9.32 -18.28 1.55
N ASP A 49 -8.53 -17.57 0.74
CA ASP A 49 -7.16 -18.00 0.41
C ASP A 49 -6.27 -18.11 1.67
N ILE A 50 -6.45 -17.17 2.60
CA ILE A 50 -5.69 -17.08 3.84
C ILE A 50 -6.05 -18.22 4.80
N VAL A 51 -7.33 -18.53 4.94
CA VAL A 51 -7.81 -19.67 5.74
C VAL A 51 -7.26 -20.99 5.21
N TYR A 52 -7.38 -21.23 3.90
CA TYR A 52 -6.99 -22.52 3.32
C TYR A 52 -5.48 -22.73 3.21
N SER A 53 -4.73 -21.67 2.91
CA SER A 53 -3.29 -21.80 2.66
C SER A 53 -2.44 -21.70 3.93
N ILE A 54 -3.00 -21.13 5.01
CA ILE A 54 -2.42 -20.91 6.35
C ILE A 54 -1.19 -19.97 6.36
N THR A 55 -0.35 -20.03 5.33
CA THR A 55 0.90 -19.28 5.19
C THR A 55 0.95 -18.54 3.87
N LEU A 56 1.70 -17.44 3.84
CA LEU A 56 1.89 -16.66 2.62
C LEU A 56 2.61 -17.47 1.51
N ALA A 57 3.54 -18.35 1.88
CA ALA A 57 4.18 -19.28 0.96
C ALA A 57 3.18 -20.26 0.33
N GLY A 58 2.21 -20.76 1.12
CA GLY A 58 1.10 -21.57 0.62
C GLY A 58 0.26 -20.82 -0.42
N ILE A 59 -0.08 -19.56 -0.12
CA ILE A 59 -0.85 -18.68 -1.03
C ILE A 59 -0.08 -18.48 -2.34
N ILE A 60 1.22 -18.19 -2.27
CA ILE A 60 2.05 -18.01 -3.47
C ILE A 60 2.09 -19.28 -4.31
N ARG A 61 2.27 -20.45 -3.69
CA ARG A 61 2.30 -21.73 -4.40
C ARG A 61 0.97 -22.07 -5.07
N SER A 62 -0.16 -21.69 -4.49
CA SER A 62 -1.48 -21.94 -5.08
C SER A 62 -1.82 -20.94 -6.19
N LYS A 63 -1.40 -19.68 -6.05
CA LYS A 63 -1.76 -18.59 -6.99
C LYS A 63 -0.77 -18.34 -8.12
N THR A 64 0.48 -18.78 -7.98
CA THR A 64 1.55 -18.48 -8.94
C THR A 64 2.24 -19.74 -9.43
N ARG A 65 2.85 -19.68 -10.62
CA ARG A 65 3.56 -20.80 -11.25
C ARG A 65 4.84 -20.32 -11.94
N GLY A 66 5.74 -21.27 -12.22
CA GLY A 66 6.99 -21.02 -12.94
C GLY A 66 7.81 -19.88 -12.33
N ARG A 67 8.41 -19.04 -13.20
CA ARG A 67 9.28 -17.93 -12.80
C ARG A 67 8.64 -16.96 -11.81
N LYS A 68 7.33 -16.68 -11.95
CA LYS A 68 6.63 -15.78 -11.01
C LYS A 68 6.62 -16.36 -9.60
N ARG A 69 6.39 -17.67 -9.46
CA ARG A 69 6.43 -18.34 -8.15
C ARG A 69 7.82 -18.28 -7.55
N ASP A 70 8.85 -18.58 -8.33
CA ASP A 70 10.23 -18.60 -7.84
C ASP A 70 10.67 -17.21 -7.37
N ARG A 71 10.31 -16.16 -8.15
CA ARG A 71 10.51 -14.76 -7.79
C ARG A 71 9.77 -14.37 -6.50
N TRP A 72 8.51 -14.76 -6.35
CA TRP A 72 7.75 -14.45 -5.13
C TRP A 72 8.27 -15.19 -3.89
N MET A 73 8.67 -16.45 -4.04
CA MET A 73 9.32 -17.19 -2.96
C MET A 73 10.65 -16.53 -2.55
N TYR A 74 11.39 -15.97 -3.51
CA TYR A 74 12.57 -15.14 -3.22
C TYR A 74 12.21 -13.87 -2.44
N TYR A 75 11.16 -13.14 -2.84
CA TYR A 75 10.70 -11.95 -2.12
C TYR A 75 10.30 -12.24 -0.67
N LEU A 76 9.62 -13.36 -0.40
CA LEU A 76 9.31 -13.77 0.97
C LEU A 76 10.55 -13.85 1.85
N ASN A 77 11.62 -14.45 1.32
CA ASN A 77 12.86 -14.63 2.05
C ASN A 77 13.66 -13.32 2.13
N LYS A 78 13.77 -12.56 1.04
CA LYS A 78 14.55 -11.31 0.98
C LYS A 78 14.01 -10.26 1.95
N TYR A 79 12.69 -10.10 2.03
CA TYR A 79 12.06 -9.06 2.85
C TYR A 79 11.34 -9.60 4.10
N ASN A 80 11.51 -10.88 4.44
CA ASN A 80 10.87 -11.54 5.58
C ASN A 80 9.33 -11.35 5.61
N LEU A 81 8.69 -11.50 4.45
CA LEU A 81 7.26 -11.26 4.32
C LEU A 81 6.45 -12.42 4.92
N SER A 82 5.54 -12.06 5.82
CA SER A 82 4.60 -12.99 6.45
C SER A 82 3.25 -12.33 6.67
N ILE A 83 2.23 -13.12 6.96
CA ILE A 83 0.95 -12.61 7.48
C ILE A 83 1.04 -12.73 9.00
N THR A 84 1.04 -11.61 9.71
CA THR A 84 1.09 -11.62 11.18
C THR A 84 -0.25 -12.08 11.77
N PRO A 85 -0.29 -12.56 13.02
CA PRO A 85 -1.55 -12.94 13.67
C PRO A 85 -2.59 -11.82 13.69
N THR A 86 -2.16 -10.57 13.88
CA THR A 86 -3.04 -9.39 13.83
C THR A 86 -3.60 -9.18 12.43
N GLU A 87 -2.77 -9.28 11.39
CA GLU A 87 -3.24 -9.17 10.01
C GLU A 87 -4.23 -10.27 9.65
N PHE A 88 -3.94 -11.51 10.03
CA PHE A 88 -4.85 -12.63 9.85
C PHE A 88 -6.21 -12.32 10.48
N SER A 89 -6.22 -11.94 11.76
CA SER A 89 -7.44 -11.61 12.51
C SER A 89 -8.24 -10.49 11.84
N VAL A 90 -7.59 -9.40 11.46
CA VAL A 90 -8.23 -8.27 10.78
C VAL A 90 -8.81 -8.70 9.44
N ILE A 91 -8.09 -9.48 8.64
CA ILE A 91 -8.59 -9.94 7.35
C ILE A 91 -9.86 -10.79 7.50
N ILE A 92 -9.90 -11.69 8.48
CA ILE A 92 -11.08 -12.52 8.73
C ILE A 92 -12.26 -11.70 9.28
N LYS A 93 -12.03 -10.83 10.27
CA LYS A 93 -13.10 -9.99 10.88
C LYS A 93 -13.74 -9.06 9.84
N SER A 94 -12.90 -8.43 9.03
CA SER A 94 -13.30 -7.36 8.11
C SER A 94 -13.69 -7.86 6.72
N GLY A 95 -13.35 -9.11 6.39
CA GLY A 95 -13.52 -9.65 5.04
C GLY A 95 -12.61 -8.98 4.01
N SER A 96 -11.50 -8.37 4.42
CA SER A 96 -10.65 -7.59 3.51
C SER A 96 -9.90 -8.45 2.50
N LEU A 97 -9.73 -7.89 1.29
CA LEU A 97 -8.78 -8.40 0.31
C LEU A 97 -7.39 -7.87 0.66
N LEU A 98 -6.45 -8.76 0.96
CA LEU A 98 -5.05 -8.40 1.10
C LEU A 98 -4.40 -8.36 -0.29
N THR A 99 -3.72 -7.27 -0.62
CA THR A 99 -2.80 -7.20 -1.76
C THR A 99 -1.42 -6.81 -1.26
N ILE A 100 -0.40 -7.58 -1.64
CA ILE A 100 1.00 -7.30 -1.34
C ILE A 100 1.67 -6.88 -2.64
N TYR A 101 2.23 -5.68 -2.65
CA TYR A 101 3.03 -5.13 -3.73
C TYR A 101 4.50 -5.25 -3.36
N VAL A 102 5.33 -5.71 -4.28
CA VAL A 102 6.79 -5.58 -4.25
C VAL A 102 7.12 -4.74 -5.48
N ASP A 103 7.22 -3.44 -5.26
CA ASP A 103 7.38 -2.49 -6.34
C ASP A 103 8.85 -2.08 -6.44
N GLY A 104 9.43 -2.30 -7.62
CA GLY A 104 10.70 -1.69 -7.99
C GLY A 104 10.46 -0.23 -8.38
N MET A 105 11.19 0.70 -7.79
CA MET A 105 11.08 2.12 -8.05
C MET A 105 12.41 2.65 -8.61
N ASP A 106 12.31 3.47 -9.65
CA ASP A 106 13.41 4.27 -10.18
C ASP A 106 13.03 5.75 -10.08
N ILE A 107 13.78 6.49 -9.26
CA ILE A 107 13.60 7.92 -9.06
C ILE A 107 14.96 8.58 -9.32
N ASP A 108 15.05 9.38 -10.38
CA ASP A 108 16.29 10.08 -10.77
C ASP A 108 17.53 9.15 -10.74
N ASP A 109 17.45 8.01 -11.44
CA ASP A 109 18.48 6.96 -11.52
C ASP A 109 18.80 6.24 -10.19
N THR A 110 17.97 6.46 -9.15
CA THR A 110 18.07 5.74 -7.88
C THR A 110 17.06 4.61 -7.84
N TYR A 111 17.56 3.38 -7.96
CA TYR A 111 16.76 2.17 -7.88
C TYR A 111 16.61 1.66 -6.45
N GLY A 112 15.45 1.10 -6.16
CA GLY A 112 15.24 0.20 -5.02
C GLY A 112 13.84 -0.37 -4.97
N ASP A 113 13.59 -1.20 -3.97
CA ASP A 113 12.33 -1.88 -3.76
C ASP A 113 11.55 -1.31 -2.56
N ILE A 114 10.23 -1.26 -2.69
CA ILE A 114 9.31 -1.01 -1.58
C ILE A 114 8.26 -2.11 -1.52
N VAL A 115 7.97 -2.59 -0.30
CA VAL A 115 6.92 -3.58 -0.06
C VAL A 115 5.75 -2.93 0.65
N ILE A 116 4.59 -2.93 -0.02
CA ILE A 116 3.36 -2.31 0.47
C ILE A 116 2.29 -3.39 0.61
N LYS A 117 1.65 -3.46 1.77
CA LYS A 117 0.42 -4.22 1.98
C LYS A 117 -0.78 -3.28 1.94
N ASN A 118 -1.75 -3.62 1.10
CA ASN A 118 -3.06 -2.98 1.03
C ASN A 118 -4.12 -3.97 1.54
N PHE A 119 -4.91 -3.53 2.51
CA PHE A 119 -6.10 -4.21 3.01
C PHE A 119 -7.33 -3.47 2.52
N ARG A 120 -8.00 -4.04 1.51
CA ARG A 120 -9.13 -3.42 0.83
C ARG A 120 -10.44 -4.01 1.30
N ILE A 121 -11.39 -3.13 1.64
CA ILE A 121 -12.77 -3.49 2.00
C ILE A 121 -13.72 -2.73 1.09
N ALA A 122 -14.74 -3.42 0.58
CA ALA A 122 -15.92 -2.79 0.01
C ALA A 122 -17.10 -3.05 0.96
N ASN A 123 -17.72 -1.98 1.47
CA ASN A 123 -18.81 -2.11 2.44
C ASN A 123 -19.99 -1.19 2.08
N ASN A 124 -21.20 -1.62 2.43
CA ASN A 124 -22.42 -0.82 2.37
C ASN A 124 -22.74 -0.29 3.77
N GLY A 125 -22.96 1.03 3.89
CA GLY A 125 -23.43 1.62 5.15
C GLY A 125 -22.29 2.00 6.11
N ASN A 126 -22.33 1.48 7.36
CA ASN A 126 -21.46 1.95 8.45
C ASN A 126 -20.01 1.47 8.29
N TYR A 127 -19.19 2.33 7.67
CA TYR A 127 -17.77 2.09 7.44
C TYR A 127 -16.89 2.25 8.71
N GLU A 128 -17.41 2.80 9.81
CA GLU A 128 -16.61 3.08 11.02
C GLU A 128 -16.13 1.80 11.69
N LYS A 129 -16.96 0.74 11.69
CA LYS A 129 -16.54 -0.57 12.22
C LYS A 129 -15.35 -1.12 11.44
N SER A 130 -15.45 -1.13 10.12
CA SER A 130 -14.37 -1.57 9.23
C SER A 130 -13.11 -0.72 9.39
N LEU A 131 -13.26 0.59 9.56
CA LEU A 131 -12.15 1.50 9.84
C LEU A 131 -11.45 1.12 11.15
N ASN A 132 -12.20 0.90 12.22
CA ASN A 132 -11.64 0.53 13.53
C ASN A 132 -10.91 -0.82 13.49
N GLU A 133 -11.43 -1.80 12.78
CA GLU A 133 -10.76 -3.09 12.57
C GLU A 133 -9.46 -2.92 11.77
N LEU A 134 -9.48 -2.14 10.69
CA LEU A 134 -8.28 -1.83 9.91
C LEU A 134 -7.24 -1.01 10.68
N MET A 135 -7.63 -0.27 11.72
CA MET A 135 -6.68 0.44 12.57
C MET A 135 -5.84 -0.52 13.44
N GLU A 136 -6.27 -1.76 13.68
CA GLU A 136 -5.51 -2.76 14.46
C GLU A 136 -4.17 -3.12 13.78
N ILE A 137 -4.06 -3.02 12.46
CA ILE A 137 -2.81 -3.29 11.70
C ILE A 137 -1.86 -2.08 11.61
N ASN A 138 -2.21 -0.95 12.26
CA ASN A 138 -1.46 0.32 12.24
C ASN A 138 -1.08 0.76 10.80
N PRO A 139 -2.06 0.99 9.91
CA PRO A 139 -1.79 1.43 8.55
C PRO A 139 -1.21 2.84 8.56
N ARG A 140 -0.33 3.15 7.61
CA ARG A 140 0.24 4.49 7.47
C ARG A 140 -0.74 5.46 6.81
N LEU A 141 -1.53 4.97 5.87
CA LEU A 141 -2.57 5.71 5.15
C LEU A 141 -3.82 4.85 5.04
N ILE A 142 -4.99 5.44 5.27
CA ILE A 142 -6.28 4.89 4.89
C ILE A 142 -6.93 5.85 3.89
N THR A 143 -7.40 5.33 2.76
CA THR A 143 -8.24 6.10 1.84
C THR A 143 -9.67 5.59 1.89
N VAL A 144 -10.62 6.50 2.09
CA VAL A 144 -12.05 6.20 2.08
C VAL A 144 -12.67 6.87 0.86
N ASN A 145 -13.16 6.09 -0.09
CA ASN A 145 -13.82 6.58 -1.29
C ASN A 145 -15.29 6.17 -1.29
N ARG A 146 -16.18 7.15 -1.40
CA ARG A 146 -17.63 6.89 -1.50
C ARG A 146 -18.05 6.82 -2.97
N LYS A 147 -18.51 5.65 -3.39
CA LYS A 147 -19.14 5.42 -4.70
C LYS A 147 -20.62 5.07 -4.50
N GLY A 148 -21.46 6.11 -4.48
CA GLY A 148 -22.89 5.96 -4.21
C GLY A 148 -23.14 5.53 -2.76
N TYR A 149 -23.70 4.32 -2.59
CA TYR A 149 -23.95 3.70 -1.28
C TYR A 149 -22.77 2.86 -0.76
N TRP A 150 -21.80 2.58 -1.63
CA TRP A 150 -20.62 1.79 -1.30
C TRP A 150 -19.49 2.68 -0.79
N TYR A 151 -18.84 2.22 0.26
CA TYR A 151 -17.54 2.73 0.71
C TYR A 151 -16.47 1.74 0.30
N LEU A 152 -15.50 2.22 -0.46
CA LEU A 152 -14.25 1.52 -0.71
C LEU A 152 -13.21 2.06 0.27
N ILE A 153 -12.68 1.19 1.11
CA ILE A 153 -11.68 1.53 2.12
C ILE A 153 -10.41 0.76 1.77
N ASP A 154 -9.31 1.47 1.57
CA ASP A 154 -7.99 0.87 1.42
C ASP A 154 -7.12 1.31 2.58
N ALA A 155 -6.57 0.36 3.33
CA ALA A 155 -5.59 0.61 4.37
C ALA A 155 -4.20 0.12 3.92
N TYR A 156 -3.25 1.05 3.85
CA TYR A 156 -1.91 0.80 3.36
C TYR A 156 -0.89 0.77 4.49
N ARG A 157 -0.01 -0.22 4.46
CA ARG A 157 1.14 -0.35 5.36
C ARG A 157 2.38 -0.66 4.55
N VAL A 158 3.49 -0.02 4.89
CA VAL A 158 4.81 -0.32 4.30
C VAL A 158 5.51 -1.30 5.21
N ASP A 159 5.85 -2.49 4.68
CA ASP A 159 6.57 -3.53 5.43
C ASP A 159 8.08 -3.43 5.21
N TYR A 160 8.50 -2.88 4.07
CA TYR A 160 9.91 -2.72 3.72
C TYR A 160 10.11 -1.56 2.76
N MET A 161 11.23 -0.88 2.87
CA MET A 161 11.68 0.15 1.94
C MET A 161 13.20 0.17 1.90
N ASP A 162 13.79 0.09 0.71
CA ASP A 162 15.24 0.19 0.55
C ASP A 162 15.78 1.53 1.07
N GLN A 163 16.95 1.48 1.72
CA GLN A 163 17.55 2.67 2.33
C GLN A 163 17.88 3.78 1.30
N ASN A 164 18.22 3.39 0.07
CA ASN A 164 18.47 4.34 -1.02
C ASN A 164 17.17 5.06 -1.42
N LEU A 165 16.07 4.31 -1.58
CA LEU A 165 14.75 4.91 -1.79
C LEU A 165 14.36 5.84 -0.64
N LYS A 166 14.65 5.44 0.60
CA LYS A 166 14.32 6.24 1.77
C LYS A 166 14.99 7.62 1.72
N LYS A 167 16.30 7.64 1.46
CA LYS A 167 17.09 8.87 1.33
C LYS A 167 16.62 9.79 0.20
N ILE A 168 16.22 9.23 -0.95
CA ILE A 168 15.73 10.07 -2.05
C ILE A 168 14.32 10.59 -1.76
N ALA A 169 13.46 9.78 -1.15
CA ALA A 169 12.11 10.17 -0.76
C ALA A 169 12.09 11.28 0.31
N GLU A 170 13.12 11.36 1.17
CA GLU A 170 13.27 12.46 2.15
C GLU A 170 13.34 13.85 1.48
N LYS A 171 13.84 13.95 0.24
CA LYS A 171 13.90 15.21 -0.52
C LYS A 171 12.51 15.76 -0.88
N TYR A 172 11.49 14.90 -0.86
CA TYR A 172 10.13 15.21 -1.28
C TYR A 172 9.17 15.41 -0.10
N ILE A 173 9.68 15.43 1.14
CA ILE A 173 8.89 15.79 2.31
C ILE A 173 8.29 17.19 2.12
N GLY A 174 7.00 17.34 2.45
CA GLY A 174 6.22 18.56 2.24
C GLY A 174 5.53 18.65 0.89
N TYR A 175 5.87 17.78 -0.08
CA TYR A 175 5.16 17.74 -1.36
C TYR A 175 3.73 17.25 -1.14
N LYS A 176 2.81 17.76 -1.94
CA LYS A 176 1.44 17.30 -2.04
C LYS A 176 1.41 15.91 -2.64
N ARG A 177 0.89 14.95 -1.87
CA ARG A 177 0.71 13.56 -2.30
C ARG A 177 -0.62 13.35 -2.99
N MET A 178 -1.71 13.86 -2.43
CA MET A 178 -3.06 13.73 -3.00
C MET A 178 -4.04 14.76 -2.44
N GLU A 179 -5.15 14.95 -3.14
CA GLU A 179 -6.28 15.74 -2.67
C GLU A 179 -7.25 14.90 -1.84
N CYS A 180 -7.69 15.46 -0.71
CA CYS A 180 -8.68 14.88 0.17
C CYS A 180 -9.80 15.91 0.42
N LYS A 181 -11.05 15.45 0.46
CA LYS A 181 -12.19 16.27 0.93
C LYS A 181 -12.03 16.61 2.41
N ASP A 182 -11.60 15.63 3.21
CA ASP A 182 -11.32 15.75 4.63
C ASP A 182 -10.12 14.88 5.01
N ILE A 183 -9.37 15.28 6.02
CA ILE A 183 -8.21 14.54 6.55
C ILE A 183 -8.37 14.37 8.05
N LYS A 184 -8.32 13.13 8.53
CA LYS A 184 -8.28 12.81 9.96
C LYS A 184 -6.99 12.11 10.32
N TYR A 185 -6.47 12.43 11.50
CA TYR A 185 -5.28 11.80 12.07
C TYR A 185 -5.72 10.96 13.26
N ILE A 186 -5.43 9.66 13.23
CA ILE A 186 -5.70 8.73 14.33
C ILE A 186 -4.41 7.99 14.63
N LYS A 187 -3.83 8.25 15.82
CA LYS A 187 -2.49 7.75 16.18
C LYS A 187 -1.47 8.19 15.11
N GLU A 188 -0.72 7.26 14.52
CA GLU A 188 0.22 7.51 13.42
C GLU A 188 -0.40 7.37 12.01
N SER A 189 -1.67 7.00 11.94
CA SER A 189 -2.40 6.78 10.69
C SER A 189 -3.07 8.05 10.21
N ARG A 190 -3.04 8.24 8.89
CA ARG A 190 -3.71 9.36 8.21
C ARG A 190 -4.89 8.81 7.42
N ILE A 191 -6.06 9.43 7.53
CA ILE A 191 -7.28 9.01 6.85
C ILE A 191 -7.66 10.11 5.87
N CYS A 192 -7.58 9.81 4.58
CA CYS A 192 -7.98 10.69 3.50
C CYS A 192 -9.36 10.29 2.98
N TYR A 193 -10.33 11.19 3.10
CA TYR A 193 -11.66 11.01 2.52
C TYR A 193 -11.68 11.61 1.11
N THR A 194 -12.07 10.81 0.11
CA THR A 194 -12.05 11.20 -1.32
C THR A 194 -13.43 11.31 -1.94
#